data_AF-A0A957YX30-F1
#
_entry.id   AF-A0A957YX30-F1
#
_cell.length_a   1.000
_cell.length_b   1.000
_cell.length_c   1.000
_cell.angle_alpha   90.00
_cell.angle_beta   90.00
_cell.angle_gamma   90.00
#
_symmetry.space_group_name_H-M   'P 1'
#
loop_
_entity.id
_entity.type
_entity.pdbx_description
1 polymer ?
#
loop_
_entity_poly.entity_id
_entity_poly.type
_entity_poly.pdbx_seq_one_letter_code
_entity_poly.pdbx_strand_id
1 'polypeptide(L)'
;MTATTTTPDKPYETLLDYGTPDAYTPNLYQTTGIATGLDGFESITPAHIDQFHEQGYLVIHNAFTATEVQDSLDGLFDLIAGRNPNFTGVMYEKKAQGVDVNALPPEVKQDYVRKFMWFVDYDERLKALSAHPKLLGAVERLIGEPPVLFQDMALLKPPQGGREKPWHQDHAY
;
A
#
# COMPACT_ATOMS: atom_id res chain seq x y z
N MET A 1 -16.54 39.90 27.48
CA MET A 1 -15.74 38.66 27.46
C MET A 1 -16.68 37.52 27.14
N THR A 2 -16.87 37.23 25.85
CA THR A 2 -17.68 36.11 25.37
C THR A 2 -16.78 34.87 25.34
N ALA A 3 -17.09 33.90 26.19
CA ALA A 3 -16.40 32.62 26.24
C ALA A 3 -16.66 31.87 24.93
N THR A 4 -15.59 31.64 24.16
CA THR A 4 -15.60 30.74 23.02
C THR A 4 -15.70 29.32 23.57
N THR A 5 -16.87 28.71 23.47
CA THR A 5 -17.04 27.28 23.71
C THR A 5 -16.31 26.53 22.60
N THR A 6 -15.13 26.01 22.92
CA THR A 6 -14.47 24.97 22.12
C THR A 6 -15.38 23.75 22.11
N THR A 7 -15.92 23.43 20.94
CA THR A 7 -16.52 22.13 20.67
C THR A 7 -15.48 21.06 21.01
N PRO A 8 -15.77 20.05 21.83
CA PRO A 8 -14.83 18.95 22.03
C PRO A 8 -14.59 18.28 20.67
N ASP A 9 -13.32 18.09 20.31
CA ASP A 9 -12.93 17.29 19.15
C ASP A 9 -13.68 15.97 19.22
N LYS A 10 -14.57 15.73 18.24
CA LYS A 10 -15.09 14.38 18.07
C LYS A 10 -13.89 13.48 17.82
N PRO A 11 -13.73 12.37 18.55
CA PRO A 11 -12.69 11.41 18.20
C PRO A 11 -12.89 11.05 16.73
N TYR A 12 -11.81 11.12 15.94
CA TYR A 12 -11.83 10.72 14.54
C TYR A 12 -12.46 9.33 14.45
N GLU A 13 -13.61 9.24 13.77
CA GLU A 13 -14.32 8.00 13.63
C GLU A 13 -13.44 7.01 12.85
N THR A 14 -13.31 5.78 13.35
CA THR A 14 -12.49 4.76 12.72
C THR A 14 -12.98 4.53 11.28
N LEU A 15 -12.11 4.77 10.30
CA LEU A 15 -12.42 4.55 8.90
C LEU A 15 -12.45 3.05 8.60
N LEU A 16 -13.64 2.50 8.33
CA LEU A 16 -13.84 1.08 8.01
C LEU A 16 -13.91 0.84 6.50
N ASP A 17 -13.49 -0.35 6.05
CA ASP A 17 -13.71 -0.84 4.69
C ASP A 17 -15.22 -0.86 4.41
N TYR A 18 -15.62 -0.28 3.28
CA TYR A 18 -17.02 -0.25 2.85
C TYR A 18 -17.39 -1.45 1.97
N GLY A 19 -16.40 -2.17 1.41
CA GLY A 19 -16.64 -3.24 0.45
C GLY A 19 -17.43 -4.43 1.01
N THR A 20 -18.29 -5.03 0.19
CA THR A 20 -18.97 -6.30 0.48
C THR A 20 -18.24 -7.44 -0.21
N PRO A 21 -18.18 -8.64 0.39
CA PRO A 21 -17.81 -9.83 -0.34
C PRO A 21 -18.81 -10.09 -1.47
N ASP A 22 -18.32 -10.40 -2.65
CA ASP A 22 -19.16 -10.83 -3.78
C ASP A 22 -19.03 -12.34 -3.97
N ALA A 23 -20.01 -12.93 -4.66
CA ALA A 23 -19.96 -14.32 -5.08
C ALA A 23 -19.29 -14.41 -6.46
N TYR A 24 -18.03 -14.84 -6.50
CA TYR A 24 -17.32 -15.12 -7.75
C TYR A 24 -17.43 -16.59 -8.14
N THR A 25 -17.35 -16.90 -9.43
CA THR A 25 -17.27 -18.29 -9.87
C THR A 25 -15.99 -18.92 -9.33
N PRO A 26 -16.00 -20.18 -8.84
CA PRO A 26 -14.80 -20.80 -8.24
C PRO A 26 -13.59 -20.88 -9.18
N ASN A 27 -13.82 -20.76 -10.49
CA ASN A 27 -12.83 -20.82 -11.54
C ASN A 27 -12.44 -19.44 -12.11
N LEU A 28 -12.86 -18.33 -11.48
CA LEU A 28 -12.50 -16.97 -11.91
C LEU A 28 -10.99 -16.72 -11.78
N TYR A 29 -10.37 -17.30 -10.76
CA TYR A 29 -8.93 -17.23 -10.52
C TYR A 29 -8.27 -18.54 -10.91
N GLN A 30 -7.52 -18.54 -12.02
CA GLN A 30 -6.75 -19.68 -12.47
C GLN A 30 -5.27 -19.30 -12.57
N THR A 31 -4.44 -19.95 -11.75
CA THR A 31 -2.99 -19.79 -11.83
C THR A 31 -2.46 -20.63 -12.97
N THR A 32 -1.81 -20.00 -13.94
CA THR A 32 -1.19 -20.66 -15.10
C THR A 32 0.31 -20.91 -14.91
N GLY A 33 0.94 -20.27 -13.94
CA GLY A 33 2.35 -20.44 -13.62
C GLY A 33 2.87 -19.35 -12.67
N ILE A 34 4.18 -19.37 -12.45
CA ILE A 34 4.91 -18.31 -11.74
C ILE A 34 5.58 -17.44 -12.81
N ALA A 35 5.36 -16.13 -12.74
CA ALA A 35 6.02 -15.19 -13.63
C ALA A 35 7.54 -15.19 -13.38
N THR A 36 8.32 -15.27 -14.45
CA THR A 36 9.78 -15.10 -14.39
C THR A 36 10.14 -13.62 -14.32
N GLY A 37 11.20 -13.27 -13.60
CA GLY A 37 11.69 -11.90 -13.47
C GLY A 37 13.19 -11.79 -13.67
N LEU A 38 13.65 -10.54 -13.68
CA LEU A 38 15.07 -10.16 -13.69
C LEU A 38 15.54 -9.81 -12.27
N ASP A 39 16.86 -9.74 -12.07
CA ASP A 39 17.47 -9.41 -10.78
C ASP A 39 18.00 -7.97 -10.76
N GLY A 40 17.39 -7.10 -9.95
CA GLY A 40 17.76 -5.69 -9.81
C GLY A 40 17.31 -4.79 -10.97
N PHE A 41 17.16 -3.50 -10.69
CA PHE A 41 16.74 -2.49 -11.68
C PHE A 41 17.76 -2.33 -12.82
N GLU A 42 19.05 -2.51 -12.54
CA GLU A 42 20.12 -2.40 -13.53
C GLU A 42 20.05 -3.47 -14.64
N SER A 43 19.35 -4.58 -14.41
CA SER A 43 19.21 -5.67 -15.37
C SER A 43 18.10 -5.43 -16.41
N ILE A 44 17.41 -4.29 -16.37
CA ILE A 44 16.38 -3.96 -17.37
C ILE A 44 17.03 -3.73 -18.73
N THR A 45 16.59 -4.49 -19.74
CA THR A 45 17.04 -4.42 -21.13
C THR A 45 15.90 -3.93 -22.03
N PRO A 46 16.16 -3.56 -23.30
CA PRO A 46 15.08 -3.25 -24.25
C PRO A 46 14.06 -4.39 -24.39
N ALA A 47 14.49 -5.66 -24.39
CA ALA A 47 13.57 -6.79 -24.47
C ALA A 47 12.62 -6.89 -23.25
N HIS A 48 13.08 -6.48 -22.06
CA HIS A 48 12.23 -6.40 -20.87
C HIS A 48 11.19 -5.26 -20.96
N ILE A 49 11.54 -4.16 -21.65
CA ILE A 49 10.61 -3.08 -21.93
C ILE A 49 9.55 -3.58 -22.93
N ASP A 50 9.96 -4.24 -24.02
CA ASP A 50 9.03 -4.85 -24.98
C ASP A 50 8.08 -5.85 -24.29
N GLN A 51 8.60 -6.69 -23.38
CA GLN A 51 7.79 -7.59 -22.56
C GLN A 51 6.75 -6.85 -21.74
N PHE A 52 7.11 -5.74 -21.09
CA PHE A 52 6.16 -4.93 -20.32
C PHE A 52 5.03 -4.39 -21.20
N HIS A 53 5.35 -3.89 -22.40
CA HIS A 53 4.32 -3.40 -23.33
C HIS A 53 3.45 -4.53 -23.89
N GLU A 54 4.00 -5.73 -24.11
CA GLU A 54 3.25 -6.89 -24.60
C GLU A 54 2.35 -7.52 -23.51
N GLN A 55 2.87 -7.66 -22.29
CA GLN A 55 2.22 -8.45 -21.22
C GLN A 55 1.53 -7.59 -20.16
N GLY A 56 1.83 -6.30 -20.09
CA GLY A 56 1.28 -5.36 -19.11
C GLY A 56 1.92 -5.43 -17.71
N TYR A 57 3.03 -6.17 -17.55
CA TYR A 57 3.76 -6.25 -16.28
C TYR A 57 5.24 -6.61 -16.49
N LEU A 58 6.07 -6.31 -15.49
CA LEU A 58 7.47 -6.75 -15.40
C LEU A 58 7.82 -7.09 -13.95
N VAL A 59 8.44 -8.25 -13.73
CA VAL A 59 8.87 -8.70 -12.39
C VAL A 59 10.36 -8.41 -12.19
N ILE A 60 10.69 -7.68 -11.12
CA ILE A 60 12.07 -7.37 -10.73
C ILE A 60 12.31 -7.92 -9.32
N HIS A 61 13.12 -8.96 -9.23
CA HIS A 61 13.61 -9.52 -7.98
C HIS A 61 14.71 -8.63 -7.39
N ASN A 62 14.87 -8.65 -6.06
CA ASN A 62 15.87 -7.87 -5.32
C ASN A 62 15.98 -6.40 -5.77
N ALA A 63 14.84 -5.80 -6.13
CA ALA A 63 14.77 -4.42 -6.57
C ALA A 63 15.29 -3.44 -5.49
N PHE A 64 15.05 -3.79 -4.22
CA PHE A 64 15.51 -3.07 -3.04
C PHE A 64 16.35 -3.98 -2.15
N THR A 65 17.24 -3.38 -1.37
CA THR A 65 18.03 -4.09 -0.36
C THR A 65 17.17 -4.53 0.82
N ALA A 66 17.66 -5.52 1.58
CA ALA A 66 16.98 -5.98 2.78
C ALA A 66 16.77 -4.85 3.82
N THR A 67 17.72 -3.91 3.90
CA THR A 67 17.61 -2.74 4.78
C THR A 67 16.49 -1.80 4.34
N GLU A 68 16.42 -1.44 3.07
CA GLU A 68 15.35 -0.57 2.55
C GLU A 68 13.97 -1.19 2.74
N VAL A 69 13.87 -2.51 2.56
CA VAL A 69 12.63 -3.25 2.82
C VAL A 69 12.27 -3.17 4.31
N GLN A 70 13.22 -3.44 5.22
CA GLN A 70 12.96 -3.38 6.66
C GLN A 70 12.60 -1.97 7.14
N ASP A 71 13.33 -0.96 6.68
CA ASP A 71 13.04 0.44 7.01
C ASP A 71 11.63 0.84 6.58
N SER A 72 11.19 0.35 5.41
CA SER A 72 9.84 0.59 4.92
C SER A 72 8.80 -0.14 5.76
N LEU A 73 9.04 -1.39 6.15
CA LEU A 73 8.15 -2.12 7.06
C LEU A 73 8.02 -1.42 8.41
N ASP A 74 9.12 -0.94 8.97
CA ASP A 74 9.14 -0.20 10.23
C ASP A 74 8.39 1.14 10.10
N GLY A 75 8.55 1.84 8.97
CA GLY A 75 7.78 3.06 8.67
C GLY A 75 6.27 2.82 8.61
N LEU A 76 5.85 1.78 7.89
CA LEU A 76 4.43 1.39 7.84
C LEU A 76 3.90 1.03 9.24
N PHE A 77 4.68 0.30 10.03
CA PHE A 77 4.30 -0.10 11.38
C PHE A 77 4.20 1.09 12.33
N ASP A 78 5.14 2.03 12.27
CA ASP A 78 5.13 3.24 13.10
C ASP A 78 3.90 4.12 12.84
N LEU A 79 3.46 4.20 11.58
CA LEU A 79 2.22 4.88 11.21
C LEU A 79 0.98 4.16 11.75
N ILE A 80 0.91 2.83 11.67
CA ILE A 80 -0.17 2.03 12.28
C ILE A 80 -0.19 2.22 13.81
N ALA A 81 0.98 2.23 14.44
CA ALA A 81 1.17 2.44 15.86
C ALA A 81 0.81 3.87 16.32
N GLY A 82 0.59 4.80 15.40
CA GLY A 82 0.24 6.19 15.71
C GLY A 82 1.42 7.03 16.17
N ARG A 83 2.66 6.63 15.83
CA ARG A 83 3.87 7.39 16.20
C ARG A 83 3.96 8.74 15.48
N ASN A 84 3.29 8.88 14.34
CA ASN A 84 3.02 10.17 13.72
C ASN A 84 1.55 10.55 13.96
N PRO A 85 1.25 11.48 14.89
CA PRO A 85 -0.14 11.84 15.22
C PRO A 85 -0.84 12.61 14.09
N ASN A 86 -0.10 13.14 13.12
CA ASN A 86 -0.68 13.86 11.97
C ASN A 86 -1.17 12.89 10.88
N PHE A 87 -0.77 11.61 10.94
CA PHE A 87 -1.22 10.61 9.98
C PHE A 87 -2.54 9.98 10.42
N THR A 88 -3.58 10.18 9.61
CA THR A 88 -4.94 9.67 9.86
C THR A 88 -5.46 8.78 8.72
N GLY A 89 -4.59 8.38 7.78
CA GLY A 89 -4.95 7.66 6.57
C GLY A 89 -5.25 6.17 6.74
N VAL A 90 -5.31 5.65 7.97
CA VAL A 90 -5.51 4.23 8.26
C VAL A 90 -6.96 3.81 8.06
N MET A 91 -7.20 2.90 7.12
CA MET A 91 -8.49 2.23 6.92
C MET A 91 -8.43 0.81 7.47
N TYR A 92 -9.41 0.45 8.28
CA TYR A 92 -9.52 -0.85 8.94
C TYR A 92 -10.51 -1.76 8.21
N GLU A 93 -10.34 -3.07 8.35
CA GLU A 93 -11.29 -4.09 7.93
C GLU A 93 -12.63 -3.93 8.68
N LYS A 94 -13.75 -4.36 8.08
CA LYS A 94 -15.08 -4.33 8.74
C LYS A 94 -15.10 -5.05 10.10
N LYS A 95 -14.24 -6.06 10.30
CA LYS A 95 -14.11 -6.78 11.58
C LYS A 95 -13.63 -5.90 12.74
N ALA A 96 -13.12 -4.69 12.48
CA ALA A 96 -12.77 -3.71 13.51
C ALA A 96 -13.98 -2.98 14.09
N GLN A 97 -15.18 -3.17 13.53
CA GLN A 97 -16.39 -2.53 14.03
C GLN A 97 -16.66 -2.91 15.49
N GLY A 98 -16.78 -1.90 16.36
CA GLY A 98 -16.98 -2.09 17.80
C GLY A 98 -15.72 -2.47 18.58
N VAL A 99 -14.56 -2.53 17.93
CA VAL A 99 -13.26 -2.74 18.56
C VAL A 99 -12.59 -1.39 18.80
N ASP A 100 -12.13 -1.13 20.03
CA ASP A 100 -11.25 0.01 20.31
C ASP A 100 -9.84 -0.29 19.82
N VAL A 101 -9.60 -0.06 18.53
CA VAL A 101 -8.31 -0.32 17.88
C VAL A 101 -7.16 0.53 18.43
N ASN A 102 -7.45 1.62 19.14
CA ASN A 102 -6.41 2.47 19.75
C ASN A 102 -5.95 1.94 21.11
N ALA A 103 -6.76 1.13 21.77
CA ALA A 103 -6.38 0.43 23.00
C ALA A 103 -5.58 -0.87 22.73
N LEU A 104 -5.52 -1.32 21.47
CA LEU A 104 -4.78 -2.53 21.10
C LEU A 104 -3.26 -2.27 21.01
N PRO A 105 -2.42 -3.27 21.37
CA PRO A 105 -1.01 -3.25 21.00
C PRO A 105 -0.85 -3.11 19.48
N PRO A 106 0.13 -2.34 18.97
CA PRO A 106 0.32 -2.13 17.54
C PRO A 106 0.42 -3.43 16.71
N GLU A 107 1.03 -4.46 17.27
CA GLU A 107 1.22 -5.78 16.65
C GLU A 107 -0.11 -6.51 16.44
N VAL A 108 -1.11 -6.22 17.27
CA VAL A 108 -2.49 -6.74 17.15
C VAL A 108 -3.32 -5.81 16.28
N LYS A 109 -3.12 -4.49 16.42
CA LYS A 109 -3.82 -3.45 15.67
C LYS A 109 -3.64 -3.60 14.16
N GLN A 110 -2.43 -3.93 13.71
CA GLN A 110 -2.14 -4.14 12.28
C GLN A 110 -3.03 -5.22 11.63
N ASP A 111 -3.46 -6.24 12.39
CA ASP A 111 -4.31 -7.31 11.87
C ASP A 111 -5.73 -6.84 11.54
N TYR A 112 -6.11 -5.66 12.02
CA TYR A 112 -7.36 -5.00 11.70
C TYR A 112 -7.22 -4.03 10.53
N VAL A 113 -6.01 -3.73 10.05
CA VAL A 113 -5.81 -2.76 8.98
C VAL A 113 -6.10 -3.40 7.62
N ARG A 114 -6.91 -2.71 6.81
CA ARG A 114 -7.24 -3.10 5.43
C ARG A 114 -6.22 -2.54 4.43
N LYS A 115 -5.97 -1.25 4.57
CA LYS A 115 -5.08 -0.44 3.73
C LYS A 115 -4.85 0.92 4.36
N PHE A 116 -3.85 1.64 3.86
CA PHE A 116 -3.72 3.08 4.06
C PHE A 116 -2.99 3.73 2.89
N MET A 117 -3.17 5.03 2.72
CA MET A 117 -2.68 5.81 1.58
C MET A 117 -2.14 7.15 2.06
N TRP A 118 -1.45 7.85 1.16
CA TRP A 118 -0.96 9.21 1.37
C TRP A 118 -0.01 9.31 2.56
N PHE A 119 0.82 8.28 2.75
CA PHE A 119 1.68 8.11 3.91
C PHE A 119 3.11 8.56 3.68
N VAL A 120 3.55 8.73 2.42
CA VAL A 120 4.95 9.03 2.11
C VAL A 120 5.43 10.36 2.69
N ASP A 121 4.55 11.32 2.91
CA ASP A 121 4.91 12.60 3.55
C ASP A 121 4.89 12.54 5.08
N TYR A 122 4.55 11.40 5.67
CA TYR A 122 4.44 11.19 7.12
C TYR A 122 5.56 10.31 7.70
N ASP A 123 6.43 9.75 6.86
CA ASP A 123 7.61 8.99 7.28
C ASP A 123 8.76 9.12 6.26
N GLU A 124 9.94 9.53 6.72
CA GLU A 124 11.09 9.78 5.85
C GLU A 124 11.61 8.52 5.13
N ARG A 125 11.47 7.34 5.73
CA ARG A 125 11.89 6.06 5.13
C ARG A 125 10.97 5.71 3.97
N LEU A 126 9.66 5.88 4.17
CA LEU A 126 8.66 5.68 3.12
C LEU A 126 8.82 6.69 1.98
N LYS A 127 9.11 7.95 2.33
CA LYS A 127 9.45 8.98 1.33
C LYS A 127 10.67 8.59 0.51
N ALA A 128 11.74 8.16 1.15
CA ALA A 128 12.97 7.75 0.49
C ALA A 128 12.74 6.59 -0.48
N LEU A 129 11.96 5.57 -0.10
CA LEU A 129 11.62 4.47 -1.01
C LEU A 129 10.80 4.95 -2.21
N SER A 130 9.80 5.81 -2.00
CA SER A 130 8.96 6.36 -3.08
C SER A 130 9.74 7.21 -4.09
N ALA A 131 10.82 7.85 -3.64
CA ALA A 131 11.69 8.69 -4.44
C ALA A 131 12.99 7.97 -4.87
N HIS A 132 13.06 6.64 -4.72
CA HIS A 132 14.28 5.89 -4.96
C HIS A 132 14.75 6.03 -6.42
N PRO A 133 15.98 6.48 -6.69
CA PRO A 133 16.39 6.89 -8.04
C PRO A 133 16.37 5.73 -9.04
N LYS A 134 16.69 4.50 -8.61
CA LYS A 134 16.60 3.34 -9.52
C LYS A 134 15.15 2.94 -9.84
N LEU A 135 14.22 3.15 -8.90
CA LEU A 135 12.80 2.89 -9.14
C LEU A 135 12.27 3.89 -10.16
N LEU A 136 12.52 5.18 -9.94
CA LEU A 136 12.07 6.25 -10.84
C LEU A 136 12.69 6.09 -12.23
N GLY A 137 13.97 5.78 -12.33
CA GLY A 137 14.63 5.52 -13.61
C GLY A 137 14.11 4.26 -14.32
N ALA A 138 13.71 3.22 -13.58
CA ALA A 138 13.06 2.05 -14.17
C ALA A 138 11.67 2.39 -14.71
N VAL A 139 10.85 3.11 -13.93
CA VAL A 139 9.51 3.54 -14.37
C VAL A 139 9.60 4.47 -15.57
N GLU A 140 10.49 5.45 -15.57
CA GLU A 140 10.73 6.37 -16.71
C GLU A 140 11.04 5.61 -18.00
N ARG A 141 11.88 4.57 -17.92
CA ARG A 141 12.19 3.72 -19.08
C ARG A 141 10.99 2.90 -19.57
N LEU A 142 10.10 2.49 -18.67
CA LEU A 142 8.91 1.70 -19.02
C LEU A 142 7.80 2.56 -19.62
N ILE A 143 7.61 3.79 -19.13
CA ILE A 143 6.52 4.67 -19.58
C ILE A 143 6.98 5.69 -20.64
N GLY A 144 8.29 5.89 -20.81
CA GLY A 144 8.88 6.79 -21.81
C GLY A 144 8.92 8.27 -21.40
N GLU A 145 8.54 8.61 -20.18
CA GLU A 145 8.49 9.97 -19.65
C GLU A 145 8.78 10.02 -18.14
N PRO A 146 9.20 11.17 -17.59
CA PRO A 146 9.47 11.30 -16.16
C PRO A 146 8.22 11.01 -15.32
N PRO A 147 8.26 10.03 -14.39
CA PRO A 147 7.10 9.70 -13.58
C PRO A 147 6.84 10.72 -12.47
N VAL A 148 5.57 10.85 -12.10
CA VAL A 148 5.12 11.60 -10.91
C VAL A 148 4.34 10.64 -10.01
N LEU A 149 4.56 10.74 -8.70
CA LEU A 149 3.79 9.96 -7.73
C LEU A 149 2.34 10.43 -7.73
N PHE A 150 1.46 9.62 -8.32
CA PHE A 150 0.02 9.88 -8.32
C PHE A 150 -0.65 9.45 -7.00
N GLN A 151 -0.26 8.28 -6.47
CA GLN A 151 -0.81 7.72 -5.24
C GLN A 151 0.17 6.70 -4.66
N ASP A 152 0.32 6.70 -3.34
CA ASP A 152 0.90 5.61 -2.55
C ASP A 152 -0.19 4.87 -1.77
N MET A 153 -0.06 3.54 -1.67
CA MET A 153 -1.01 2.70 -0.94
C MET A 153 -0.32 1.46 -0.37
N ALA A 154 -0.51 1.23 0.92
CA ALA A 154 -0.13 0.00 1.60
C ALA A 154 -1.35 -0.90 1.68
N LEU A 155 -1.24 -2.12 1.14
CA LEU A 155 -2.32 -3.12 1.13
C LEU A 155 -1.98 -4.25 2.09
N LEU A 156 -2.69 -4.29 3.22
CA LEU A 156 -2.44 -5.29 4.26
C LEU A 156 -3.37 -6.49 4.06
N LYS A 157 -2.79 -7.69 4.23
CA LYS A 157 -3.47 -8.99 4.09
C LYS A 157 -3.12 -9.84 5.31
N PRO A 158 -3.76 -9.60 6.47
CA PRO A 158 -3.48 -10.36 7.67
C PRO A 158 -3.83 -11.85 7.48
N PRO A 159 -3.07 -12.78 8.08
CA PRO A 159 -3.34 -14.21 7.96
C PRO A 159 -4.76 -14.54 8.47
N GLN A 160 -5.42 -15.49 7.81
CA GLN A 160 -6.76 -15.98 8.19
C GLN A 160 -7.83 -14.87 8.22
N GLY A 161 -7.57 -13.73 7.58
CA GLY A 161 -8.47 -12.61 7.50
C GLY A 161 -8.23 -11.77 6.25
N GLY A 162 -8.95 -10.65 6.18
CA GLY A 162 -8.88 -9.73 5.06
C GLY A 162 -9.81 -10.09 3.92
N ARG A 163 -10.46 -9.07 3.34
CA ARG A 163 -11.33 -9.26 2.18
C ARG A 163 -10.52 -9.36 0.89
N GLU A 164 -10.98 -10.21 -0.01
CA GLU A 164 -10.49 -10.31 -1.37
C GLU A 164 -10.33 -8.93 -2.06
N LYS A 165 -9.33 -8.82 -2.94
CA LYS A 165 -9.23 -7.75 -3.94
C LYS A 165 -9.70 -8.33 -5.27
N PRO A 166 -10.91 -7.99 -5.74
CA PRO A 166 -11.46 -8.58 -6.94
C PRO A 166 -10.71 -8.12 -8.19
N TRP A 167 -10.88 -8.83 -9.32
CA TRP A 167 -10.41 -8.36 -10.61
C TRP A 167 -10.95 -6.96 -10.92
N HIS A 168 -10.04 -6.04 -11.25
CA HIS A 168 -10.34 -4.68 -11.68
C HIS A 168 -9.17 -4.15 -12.51
N GLN A 169 -9.40 -3.03 -13.21
CA GLN A 169 -8.34 -2.18 -13.74
C GLN A 169 -8.28 -0.93 -12.87
N ASP A 170 -7.06 -0.53 -12.47
CA ASP A 170 -6.88 0.65 -11.62
C ASP A 170 -7.34 1.93 -12.32
N HIS A 171 -7.14 2.02 -13.65
CA HIS A 171 -7.58 3.13 -14.49
C HIS A 171 -8.54 2.62 -15.58
N ALA A 172 -9.76 2.27 -15.17
CA ALA A 172 -10.85 1.93 -16.08
C ALA A 172 -11.61 3.20 -16.51
N TYR A 173 -11.09 3.91 -17.51
CA TYR A 173 -11.80 5.00 -18.20
C TYR A 173 -11.92 4.72 -19.69
#